data_AF-A0A392QVT3-F1
#
_entry.id   AF-A0A392QVT3-F1
#
_cell.length_a   1.000
_cell.length_b   1.000
_cell.length_c   1.000
_cell.angle_alpha   90.00
_cell.angle_beta   90.00
_cell.angle_gamma   90.00
#
_symmetry.space_group_name_H-M   'P 1'
#
loop_
_entity.id
_entity.type
_entity.pdbx_description
1 polymer ?
#
loop_
_entity_poly.entity_id
_entity_poly.type
_entity_poly.pdbx_seq_one_letter_code
_entity_poly.pdbx_strand_id
1 'polypeptide(L)'
;TSSSSSAPPASGTLSRYENQKRRDWNTFGQYLRNHRPPLSLSRCSGAHVLEFLRYLDQFGKTKVHSQICPFFGHPNPPAPCPCPLRQAWGSLDALIGRLRAAFEENGGKPEDNPFGARAVRLFLREVRDSQSKARGISYEKKKRKRPPPQQPPPPSNAT
;
A
#
# COMPACT_ATOMS: atom_id res chain seq x y z
N THR A 1 -39.04 18.23 -5.85
CA THR A 1 -37.83 19.06 -5.94
C THR A 1 -36.65 18.19 -5.55
N SER A 2 -35.83 17.81 -6.53
CA SER A 2 -34.74 16.84 -6.35
C SER A 2 -33.49 17.56 -5.85
N SER A 3 -33.10 17.32 -4.61
CA SER A 3 -31.91 17.90 -4.00
C SER A 3 -30.66 17.11 -4.44
N SER A 4 -29.91 17.68 -5.36
CA SER A 4 -28.61 17.19 -5.82
C SER A 4 -27.59 17.21 -4.67
N SER A 5 -26.99 16.06 -4.36
CA SER A 5 -25.94 15.93 -3.34
C SER A 5 -24.59 16.36 -3.91
N SER A 6 -24.05 17.49 -3.42
CA SER A 6 -22.75 18.05 -3.80
C SER A 6 -21.59 17.17 -3.30
N ALA A 7 -20.66 16.83 -4.20
CA ALA A 7 -19.41 16.13 -3.87
C ALA A 7 -18.47 17.01 -3.02
N PRO A 8 -17.63 16.45 -2.13
CA PRO A 8 -16.71 17.23 -1.31
C PRO A 8 -15.56 17.83 -2.15
N PRO A 9 -14.94 18.96 -1.71
CA PRO A 9 -13.93 19.67 -2.49
C PRO A 9 -12.59 18.90 -2.55
N ALA A 10 -12.02 18.83 -3.75
CA ALA A 10 -10.72 18.21 -4.04
C ALA A 10 -9.53 18.80 -3.25
N SER A 11 -9.66 20.02 -2.73
CA SER A 11 -8.60 20.70 -1.96
C SER A 11 -8.30 20.01 -0.62
N GLY A 12 -9.32 19.42 0.03
CA GLY A 12 -9.14 18.74 1.32
C GLY A 12 -8.41 17.40 1.20
N THR A 13 -8.59 16.68 0.09
CA THR A 13 -7.96 15.38 -0.15
C THR A 13 -6.49 15.54 -0.54
N LEU A 14 -6.16 16.55 -1.36
CA LEU A 14 -4.79 16.93 -1.68
C LEU A 14 -4.00 17.29 -0.41
N SER A 15 -4.55 18.15 0.45
CA SER A 15 -3.92 18.54 1.72
C SER A 15 -3.64 17.34 2.65
N ARG A 16 -4.57 16.38 2.73
CA ARG A 16 -4.37 15.15 3.51
C ARG A 16 -3.20 14.32 2.96
N TYR A 17 -3.16 14.12 1.65
CA TYR A 17 -2.09 13.35 0.98
C TYR A 17 -0.73 13.99 1.23
N GLU A 18 -0.63 15.31 1.03
CA GLU A 18 0.59 16.10 1.25
C GLU A 18 1.09 15.99 2.69
N ASN A 19 0.20 16.15 3.67
CA ASN A 19 0.54 16.01 5.08
C ASN A 19 0.99 14.58 5.44
N GLN A 20 0.45 13.55 4.79
CA GLN A 20 0.91 12.19 4.97
C GLN A 20 2.29 11.98 4.35
N LYS A 21 2.51 12.44 3.12
CA LYS A 21 3.79 12.37 2.41
C LYS A 21 4.91 13.04 3.22
N ARG A 22 4.67 14.24 3.75
CA ARG A 22 5.63 14.96 4.60
C ARG A 22 6.00 14.17 5.87
N ARG A 23 5.02 13.56 6.54
CA ARG A 23 5.26 12.73 7.74
C ARG A 23 6.09 11.49 7.41
N ASP A 24 5.76 10.82 6.32
CA ASP A 24 6.48 9.64 5.87
C ASP A 24 7.93 9.98 5.49
N TRP A 25 8.13 11.09 4.78
CA TRP A 25 9.45 11.61 4.43
C TRP A 25 10.29 11.92 5.68
N ASN A 26 9.72 12.63 6.64
CA ASN A 26 10.40 12.93 7.91
C ASN A 26 10.75 11.65 8.69
N THR A 27 9.84 10.68 8.72
CA THR A 27 10.06 9.39 9.38
C THR A 27 11.22 8.64 8.74
N PHE A 28 11.27 8.61 7.41
CA PHE A 28 12.38 7.99 6.68
C PHE A 28 13.71 8.73 6.91
N GLY A 29 13.70 10.06 6.88
CA GLY A 29 14.89 10.86 7.18
C GLY A 29 15.40 10.67 8.61
N GLN A 30 14.49 10.46 9.58
CA GLN A 30 14.87 10.09 10.95
C GLN A 30 15.46 8.68 11.01
N TYR A 31 14.89 7.72 10.28
CA TYR A 31 15.42 6.36 10.20
C TYR A 31 16.87 6.35 9.67
N LEU A 32 17.17 7.10 8.60
CA LEU A 32 18.53 7.20 8.06
C LEU A 32 19.53 7.82 9.05
N ARG A 33 19.12 8.86 9.79
CA ARG A 33 19.97 9.48 10.82
C ARG A 33 20.23 8.56 12.02
N ASN A 34 19.29 7.69 12.34
CA ASN A 34 19.42 6.72 13.43
C ASN A 34 20.21 5.46 13.04
N HIS A 35 20.47 5.25 11.74
CA HIS A 35 21.31 4.17 11.26
C HIS A 35 22.73 4.29 11.83
N ARG A 36 23.43 3.17 12.00
CA ARG A 36 24.83 3.15 12.49
C ARG A 36 25.73 2.45 11.48
N PRO A 37 26.61 3.17 10.76
CA PRO A 37 26.84 4.63 10.81
C PRO A 37 25.66 5.44 10.23
N PRO A 38 25.47 6.72 10.61
CA PRO A 38 24.42 7.56 10.06
C PRO A 38 24.50 7.65 8.53
N LEU A 39 23.36 7.53 7.87
CA LEU A 39 23.26 7.56 6.42
C LEU A 39 22.71 8.90 5.93
N SER A 40 23.30 9.42 4.86
CA SER A 40 22.72 10.51 4.07
C SER A 40 21.83 9.95 2.97
N LEU A 41 20.88 10.75 2.48
CA LEU A 41 20.06 10.39 1.32
C LEU A 41 20.90 10.07 0.08
N SER A 42 22.00 10.79 -0.14
CA SER A 42 22.92 10.55 -1.27
C SER A 42 23.61 9.19 -1.25
N ARG A 43 23.72 8.56 -0.08
CA ARG A 43 24.29 7.22 0.11
C ARG A 43 23.20 6.17 0.34
N CYS A 44 21.94 6.59 0.34
CA CYS A 44 20.81 5.70 0.47
C CYS A 44 20.66 4.88 -0.82
N SER A 45 20.27 3.62 -0.66
CA SER A 45 20.11 2.70 -1.77
C SER A 45 18.86 1.86 -1.53
N GLY A 46 18.45 1.08 -2.54
CA GLY A 46 17.31 0.18 -2.40
C GLY A 46 17.44 -0.78 -1.21
N ALA A 47 18.65 -1.17 -0.80
CA ALA A 47 18.86 -2.04 0.35
C ALA A 47 18.40 -1.38 1.67
N HIS A 48 18.78 -0.12 1.89
CA HIS A 48 18.35 0.65 3.07
C HIS A 48 16.84 0.90 3.08
N VAL A 49 16.23 1.08 1.89
CA VAL A 49 14.77 1.16 1.77
C VAL A 49 14.13 -0.18 2.19
N LEU A 50 14.66 -1.33 1.74
CA LEU A 50 14.13 -2.63 2.15
C LEU A 50 14.26 -2.88 3.66
N GLU A 51 15.36 -2.46 4.25
CA GLU A 51 15.55 -2.54 5.70
C GLU A 51 14.53 -1.67 6.44
N PHE A 52 14.31 -0.44 5.98
CA PHE A 52 13.26 0.43 6.50
C PHE A 52 11.87 -0.22 6.42
N LEU A 53 11.51 -0.82 5.29
CA LEU A 53 10.21 -1.49 5.15
C LEU A 53 10.07 -2.68 6.10
N ARG A 54 11.14 -3.43 6.38
CA ARG A 54 11.14 -4.50 7.37
C ARG A 54 11.06 -3.97 8.81
N TYR A 55 11.72 -2.86 9.09
CA TYR A 55 11.62 -2.17 10.38
C TYR A 55 10.15 -1.77 10.68
N LEU A 56 9.40 -1.32 9.67
CA LEU A 56 7.99 -0.95 9.84
C LEU A 56 7.07 -2.12 10.24
N ASP A 57 7.47 -3.36 9.99
CA ASP A 57 6.68 -4.54 10.40
C ASP A 57 6.54 -4.62 11.93
N GLN A 58 7.46 -4.04 12.70
CA GLN A 58 7.36 -3.95 14.18
C GLN A 58 6.11 -3.20 14.65
N PHE A 59 5.62 -2.26 13.82
CA PHE A 59 4.42 -1.47 14.08
C PHE A 59 3.23 -1.94 13.22
N GLY A 60 3.36 -3.13 12.63
CA GLY A 60 2.36 -3.76 11.79
C GLY A 60 1.07 -4.04 12.54
N LYS A 61 -0.05 -3.95 11.83
CA LYS A 61 -1.40 -4.30 12.36
C LYS A 61 -2.04 -5.46 11.62
N THR A 62 -1.40 -5.97 10.57
CA THR A 62 -1.95 -7.03 9.73
C THR A 62 -1.39 -8.36 10.16
N LYS A 63 -2.25 -9.31 10.54
CA LYS A 63 -1.84 -10.70 10.79
C LYS A 63 -1.44 -11.36 9.46
N VAL A 64 -0.20 -11.87 9.39
CA VAL A 64 0.31 -12.61 8.23
C VAL A 64 0.64 -14.03 8.68
N HIS A 65 -0.17 -14.99 8.24
CA HIS A 65 -0.05 -16.38 8.66
C HIS A 65 1.19 -17.05 8.05
N SER A 66 1.93 -17.80 8.87
CA SER A 66 3.00 -18.68 8.38
C SER A 66 2.41 -19.84 7.58
N GLN A 67 3.16 -20.43 6.65
CA GLN A 67 2.70 -21.55 5.82
C GLN A 67 2.24 -22.77 6.62
N ILE A 68 2.85 -23.00 7.78
CA ILE A 68 2.48 -24.10 8.71
C ILE A 68 1.32 -23.74 9.64
N CYS A 69 0.79 -22.51 9.58
CA CYS A 69 -0.33 -22.09 10.41
C CYS A 69 -1.62 -22.75 9.90
N PRO A 70 -2.47 -23.32 10.78
CA PRO A 70 -3.75 -23.90 10.35
C PRO A 70 -4.69 -22.87 9.70
N PHE A 71 -4.47 -21.58 9.95
CA PHE A 71 -5.24 -20.49 9.36
C PHE A 71 -4.61 -19.90 8.09
N PHE A 72 -3.52 -20.47 7.57
CA PHE A 72 -2.96 -20.03 6.29
C PHE A 72 -4.03 -20.15 5.20
N GLY A 73 -4.21 -19.09 4.40
CA GLY A 73 -5.22 -19.06 3.35
C GLY A 73 -6.66 -18.82 3.82
N HIS A 74 -6.89 -18.56 5.12
CA HIS A 74 -8.23 -18.32 5.67
C HIS A 74 -8.47 -16.80 5.89
N PRO A 75 -9.43 -16.17 5.16
CA PRO A 75 -9.69 -14.73 5.30
C PRO A 75 -10.23 -14.30 6.67
N ASN A 76 -11.04 -15.17 7.28
CA ASN A 76 -11.70 -14.93 8.55
C ASN A 76 -11.41 -16.12 9.48
N PRO A 77 -10.23 -16.16 10.12
CA PRO A 77 -9.87 -17.27 11.00
C PRO A 77 -10.77 -17.30 12.25
N PRO A 78 -11.26 -18.48 12.67
CA PRO A 78 -12.19 -18.60 13.78
C PRO A 78 -11.55 -18.43 15.17
N ALA A 79 -10.22 -18.43 15.26
CA ALA A 79 -9.47 -18.31 16.50
C ALA A 79 -8.15 -17.54 16.30
N PRO A 80 -7.56 -16.95 17.36
CA PRO A 80 -6.27 -16.26 17.27
C PRO A 80 -5.10 -17.22 17.01
N CYS A 81 -3.99 -16.70 16.48
CA CYS A 81 -2.75 -17.46 16.29
C CYS A 81 -1.50 -16.63 16.61
N PRO A 82 -0.36 -17.30 16.90
CA PRO A 82 0.90 -16.64 17.24
C PRO A 82 1.64 -16.03 16.05
N CYS A 83 1.06 -16.07 14.85
CA CYS A 83 1.70 -15.50 13.66
C CYS A 83 1.97 -13.98 13.85
N PRO A 84 3.05 -13.45 13.26
CA PRO A 84 3.44 -12.06 13.47
C PRO A 84 2.42 -11.09 12.87
N LEU A 85 2.37 -9.88 13.45
CA LEU A 85 1.77 -8.73 12.81
C LEU A 85 2.81 -8.06 11.92
N ARG A 86 2.39 -7.60 10.75
CA ARG A 86 3.21 -6.92 9.74
C ARG A 86 2.45 -5.75 9.13
N GLN A 87 3.13 -4.90 8.38
CA GLN A 87 2.45 -3.90 7.58
C GLN A 87 1.65 -4.58 6.48
N ALA A 88 0.47 -4.04 6.14
CA ALA A 88 -0.25 -4.51 4.98
C ALA A 88 0.55 -4.15 3.71
N TRP A 89 0.62 -5.06 2.75
CA TRP A 89 1.32 -4.81 1.48
C TRP A 89 0.84 -3.51 0.80
N GLY A 90 -0.47 -3.23 0.84
CA GLY A 90 -1.03 -2.00 0.26
C GLY A 90 -0.60 -0.72 1.00
N SER A 91 -0.35 -0.80 2.30
CA SER A 91 0.20 0.31 3.07
C SER A 91 1.66 0.58 2.72
N LEU A 92 2.46 -0.47 2.52
CA LEU A 92 3.86 -0.36 2.08
C LEU A 92 3.96 0.20 0.66
N ASP A 93 3.11 -0.27 -0.26
CA ASP A 93 3.07 0.21 -1.64
C ASP A 93 2.71 1.71 -1.71
N ALA A 94 1.66 2.12 -0.99
CA ALA A 94 1.26 3.52 -0.91
C ALA A 94 2.33 4.40 -0.25
N LEU A 95 3.02 3.89 0.78
CA LEU A 95 4.15 4.58 1.41
C LEU A 95 5.30 4.80 0.42
N ILE A 96 5.70 3.77 -0.31
CA ILE A 96 6.76 3.87 -1.33
C ILE A 96 6.37 4.84 -2.44
N GLY A 97 5.12 4.85 -2.88
CA GLY A 97 4.62 5.84 -3.83
C GLY A 97 4.79 7.27 -3.32
N ARG A 98 4.41 7.54 -2.07
CA ARG A 98 4.60 8.86 -1.44
C ARG A 98 6.08 9.23 -1.28
N LEU A 99 6.94 8.30 -0.88
CA LEU A 99 8.37 8.56 -0.73
C LEU A 99 9.08 8.81 -2.06
N ARG A 100 8.65 8.17 -3.16
CA ARG A 100 9.14 8.49 -4.51
C ARG A 100 8.82 9.94 -4.88
N ALA A 101 7.56 10.34 -4.72
CA ALA A 101 7.12 11.71 -5.00
C ALA A 101 7.85 12.72 -4.11
N ALA A 102 8.00 12.42 -2.82
CA ALA A 102 8.75 13.27 -1.89
C ALA A 102 10.22 13.43 -2.32
N PHE A 103 10.88 12.36 -2.78
CA PHE A 103 12.26 12.43 -3.24
C PHE A 103 12.43 13.37 -4.43
N GLU A 104 11.53 13.31 -5.41
CA GLU A 104 11.55 14.17 -6.60
C GLU A 104 11.31 15.64 -6.23
N GLU A 105 10.36 15.91 -5.33
CA GLU A 105 10.11 17.27 -4.83
C GLU A 105 11.25 17.86 -4.00
N ASN A 106 12.13 17.01 -3.44
CA ASN A 106 13.34 17.45 -2.74
C ASN A 106 14.56 17.49 -3.68
N GLY A 107 14.35 17.59 -5.00
CA GLY A 107 15.40 17.77 -6.02
C GLY A 107 16.09 16.47 -6.46
N GLY A 108 15.58 15.31 -6.03
CA GLY A 108 16.08 14.02 -6.45
C GLY A 108 15.65 13.66 -7.87
N LYS A 109 16.54 13.05 -8.64
CA LYS A 109 16.21 12.60 -10.01
C LYS A 109 15.50 11.23 -9.98
N PRO A 110 14.50 10.98 -10.84
CA PRO A 110 13.80 9.69 -10.88
C PRO A 110 14.72 8.47 -11.09
N GLU A 111 15.78 8.63 -11.88
CA GLU A 111 16.78 7.59 -12.17
C GLU A 111 17.61 7.16 -10.95
N ASP A 112 17.90 8.10 -10.05
CA ASP A 112 18.68 7.87 -8.83
C ASP A 112 17.79 7.54 -7.62
N ASN A 113 16.48 7.43 -7.84
CA ASN A 113 15.51 7.29 -6.76
C ASN A 113 15.63 5.91 -6.06
N PRO A 114 16.04 5.86 -4.77
CA PRO A 114 16.24 4.59 -4.08
C PRO A 114 14.93 3.83 -3.84
N PHE A 115 13.81 4.55 -3.72
CA PHE A 115 12.48 3.94 -3.62
C PHE A 115 12.00 3.39 -4.97
N GLY A 116 12.55 3.92 -6.07
CA GLY A 116 12.38 3.45 -7.43
C GLY A 116 13.15 2.16 -7.74
N ALA A 117 14.12 1.76 -6.91
CA ALA A 117 15.04 0.66 -7.22
C ALA A 117 14.34 -0.68 -7.53
N ARG A 118 14.94 -1.47 -8.45
CA ARG A 118 14.41 -2.78 -8.88
C ARG A 118 14.16 -3.72 -7.70
N ALA A 119 15.09 -3.76 -6.74
CA ALA A 119 14.96 -4.59 -5.54
C ALA A 119 13.71 -4.25 -4.71
N VAL A 120 13.38 -2.95 -4.57
CA VAL A 120 12.18 -2.50 -3.86
C VAL A 120 10.91 -2.94 -4.59
N ARG A 121 10.86 -2.83 -5.92
CA ARG A 121 9.72 -3.28 -6.72
C ARG A 121 9.48 -4.79 -6.61
N LEU A 122 10.55 -5.58 -6.65
CA LEU A 122 10.47 -7.04 -6.51
C LEU A 122 9.99 -7.43 -5.11
N PHE A 123 10.53 -6.79 -4.07
CA PHE A 123 10.09 -7.01 -2.69
C PHE A 123 8.61 -6.71 -2.50
N LEU A 124 8.10 -5.57 -2.99
CA LEU A 124 6.68 -5.24 -2.87
C LEU A 124 5.77 -6.26 -3.59
N ARG A 125 6.21 -6.78 -4.74
CA ARG A 125 5.50 -7.85 -5.44
C ARG A 125 5.46 -9.13 -4.62
N GLU A 126 6.60 -9.56 -4.08
CA GLU A 126 6.70 -10.76 -3.24
C GLU A 126 5.87 -10.63 -1.95
N VAL A 127 5.90 -9.46 -1.30
CA VAL A 127 5.10 -9.19 -0.10
C VAL A 127 3.61 -9.22 -0.43
N ARG A 128 3.19 -8.66 -1.57
CA ARG A 128 1.79 -8.75 -2.02
C ARG A 128 1.37 -10.20 -2.20
N ASP A 129 2.14 -11.00 -2.93
CA ASP A 129 1.80 -12.39 -3.24
C ASP A 129 1.78 -13.26 -1.98
N SER A 130 2.79 -13.11 -1.13
CA SER A 130 2.90 -13.88 0.13
C SER A 130 1.78 -13.52 1.10
N GLN A 131 1.45 -12.23 1.28
CA GLN A 131 0.34 -11.83 2.14
C GLN A 131 -1.03 -12.23 1.57
N SER A 132 -1.23 -12.15 0.26
CA SER A 132 -2.48 -12.57 -0.40
C SER A 132 -2.74 -14.06 -0.16
N LYS A 133 -1.72 -14.92 -0.34
CA LYS A 133 -1.81 -16.35 -0.05
C LYS A 133 -2.03 -16.60 1.43
N ALA A 134 -1.22 -16.00 2.31
CA ALA A 134 -1.29 -16.21 3.74
C ALA A 134 -2.65 -15.84 4.34
N ARG A 135 -3.29 -14.79 3.81
CA ARG A 135 -4.57 -14.28 4.31
C ARG A 135 -5.78 -14.78 3.52
N GLY A 136 -5.60 -15.64 2.51
CA GLY A 136 -6.70 -16.14 1.69
C GLY A 136 -7.39 -15.08 0.82
N ILE A 137 -6.76 -13.92 0.61
CA ILE A 137 -7.34 -12.82 -0.15
C ILE A 137 -7.02 -13.04 -1.63
N SER A 138 -7.94 -13.71 -2.34
CA SER A 138 -7.88 -13.79 -3.80
C SER A 138 -8.54 -12.55 -4.43
N TYR A 139 -7.80 -11.85 -5.30
CA TYR A 139 -8.28 -10.64 -5.97
C TYR A 139 -9.44 -10.91 -6.96
N GLU A 140 -9.58 -12.16 -7.41
CA GLU A 140 -10.61 -12.58 -8.38
C GLU A 140 -12.05 -12.47 -7.83
N LYS A 141 -12.27 -12.66 -6.52
CA LYS A 141 -13.64 -12.66 -5.97
C LYS A 141 -14.29 -11.27 -5.90
N LYS A 142 -13.54 -10.17 -6.05
CA LYS A 142 -14.11 -8.81 -6.03
C LYS A 142 -14.73 -8.40 -7.37
N LYS A 143 -14.51 -9.17 -8.44
CA LYS A 143 -15.13 -8.95 -9.77
C LYS A 143 -16.61 -9.37 -9.82
N ARG A 144 -17.10 -10.16 -8.85
CA ARG A 144 -18.48 -10.69 -8.81
C ARG A 144 -19.52 -9.80 -8.11
N LYS A 145 -19.19 -8.56 -7.77
CA LYS A 145 -20.13 -7.56 -7.20
C LYS A 145 -20.28 -6.30 -8.06
N ARG A 146 -20.13 -6.40 -9.38
CA ARG A 146 -20.65 -5.38 -10.29
C ARG A 146 -22.11 -5.74 -10.62
N PRO A 147 -23.09 -4.86 -10.39
CA PRO A 147 -24.43 -5.07 -10.90
C PRO A 147 -24.35 -5.24 -12.43
N PRO A 148 -25.15 -6.14 -13.04
CA PRO A 148 -25.24 -6.21 -14.50
C PRO A 148 -25.72 -4.84 -15.03
N PRO A 149 -25.21 -4.37 -16.17
CA PRO A 149 -25.76 -3.19 -16.82
C PRO A 149 -27.23 -3.44 -17.15
N GLN A 150 -28.12 -2.53 -16.72
CA GLN A 150 -29.52 -2.56 -17.09
C GLN A 150 -29.63 -2.53 -18.61
N GLN A 151 -30.22 -3.59 -19.19
CA GLN A 151 -30.59 -3.60 -20.60
C GLN A 151 -31.68 -2.54 -20.81
N PRO A 152 -31.61 -1.73 -21.88
CA PRO A 152 -32.69 -0.81 -22.23
C PRO A 152 -33.96 -1.62 -22.59
N PRO A 153 -35.16 -1.10 -22.26
CA PRO A 153 -36.41 -1.79 -22.57
C PRO A 153 -36.61 -1.93 -24.09
N PRO A 154 -37.25 -3.02 -24.56
CA PRO A 154 -37.53 -3.21 -25.98
C PRO A 154 -38.51 -2.13 -26.48
N PRO A 155 -38.41 -1.73 -27.75
CA PRO A 155 -39.31 -0.74 -28.34
C PRO A 155 -40.73 -1.31 -28.43
N SER A 156 -41.69 -0.58 -27.88
CA SER A 156 -43.12 -0.82 -28.08
C SER A 156 -43.48 -0.50 -29.53
N ASN A 157 -43.73 -1.52 -30.34
CA ASN A 157 -44.43 -1.32 -31.61
C ASN A 157 -45.90 -1.08 -31.30
N ALA A 158 -46.35 0.15 -31.55
CA ALA A 158 -47.75 0.51 -31.64
C ALA A 158 -48.28 0.16 -33.03
N THR A 159 -49.43 -0.52 -33.06
CA THR A 159 -50.35 -0.57 -34.21
C THR A 159 -51.41 0.49 -34.00
#